data_AF-A0AAN7FUY2-F1
#
_entry.id   AF-A0AAN7FUY2-F1
#
_cell.length_a   1.000
_cell.length_b   1.000
_cell.length_c   1.000
_cell.angle_alpha   90.00
_cell.angle_beta   90.00
_cell.angle_gamma   90.00
#
_symmetry.space_group_name_H-M   'P 1'
#
loop_
_entity.id
_entity.type
_entity.pdbx_description
1 polymer ?
#
loop_
_entity_poly.entity_id
_entity_poly.type
_entity_poly.pdbx_seq_one_letter_code
_entity_poly.pdbx_strand_id
1 'polypeptide(L)' 'MMRHKEEKEAKKEAFRKYLDSSGVLDALTKVLVSLYEQNDKPSSALEFIQQKLGGPSVSEYEMLQAELSNLQINMMSF' A
#
# COMPACT_ATOMS: atom_id res chain seq x y z
N MET A 1 29.19 19.33 -15.82
CA MET A 1 28.73 19.05 -14.44
C MET A 1 27.40 19.72 -14.08
N MET A 2 27.13 20.99 -14.45
CA MET A 2 25.84 21.65 -14.13
C MET A 2 24.61 20.99 -14.80
N ARG A 3 24.67 20.64 -16.09
CA ARG A 3 23.56 19.98 -16.81
C ARG A 3 23.05 18.70 -16.15
N HIS A 4 23.95 17.85 -15.64
CA HIS A 4 23.55 16.60 -14.96
C HIS A 4 22.85 16.85 -13.62
N LYS A 5 23.18 17.94 -12.93
CA LYS A 5 22.49 18.33 -11.69
C LYS A 5 21.08 18.84 -12.01
N GLU A 6 20.94 19.66 -13.04
CA GLU A 6 19.65 20.18 -13.51
C GLU A 6 18.72 19.05 -13.99
N GLU A 7 19.23 18.08 -14.76
CA GLU A 7 18.47 16.90 -15.17
C GLU A 7 17.99 16.05 -13.99
N LYS A 8 18.82 15.89 -12.95
CA LYS A 8 18.46 15.12 -11.75
C LYS A 8 17.33 15.81 -10.97
N GLU A 9 17.39 17.12 -10.82
CA GLU A 9 16.35 17.88 -10.13
C GLU A 9 15.06 17.92 -10.96
N ALA A 10 15.15 18.03 -12.29
CA ALA A 10 13.98 17.94 -13.17
C ALA A 10 13.26 16.59 -13.05
N LYS A 11 14.00 15.47 -12.98
CA LYS A 11 13.40 14.14 -12.76
C LYS A 11 12.71 14.02 -11.41
N LYS A 12 13.32 14.54 -10.34
CA LYS A 12 12.70 14.55 -9.00
C LYS A 12 11.41 15.37 -9.00
N GLU A 13 11.43 16.54 -9.64
CA GLU A 13 10.26 17.41 -9.73
C GLU A 13 9.12 16.76 -10.51
N ALA A 14 9.43 16.14 -11.65
CA ALA A 14 8.45 15.37 -12.42
C ALA A 14 7.83 14.23 -11.58
N PHE A 15 8.65 13.52 -10.79
CA PHE A 15 8.14 12.47 -9.89
C PHE A 15 7.26 13.03 -8.77
N ARG A 16 7.64 14.16 -8.16
CA ARG A 16 6.79 14.84 -7.16
C ARG A 16 5.43 15.23 -7.74
N LYS A 17 5.42 15.84 -8.93
CA LYS A 17 4.18 16.19 -9.65
C LYS A 17 3.34 14.98 -10.00
N TYR A 18 3.97 13.86 -10.38
CA TYR A 18 3.27 12.61 -10.62
C TYR A 18 2.58 12.12 -9.34
N LEU A 19 3.27 12.07 -8.20
CA LEU A 19 2.67 11.63 -6.93
C LEU A 19 1.52 12.53 -6.48
N ASP A 20 1.62 13.83 -6.73
CA ASP A 20 0.57 14.81 -6.42
C ASP A 20 -0.64 14.64 -7.36
N SER A 21 -0.41 14.69 -8.68
CA SER A 21 -1.48 14.57 -9.69
C SER A 21 -2.18 13.20 -9.73
N SER A 22 -1.51 12.13 -9.32
CA SER A 22 -2.10 10.79 -9.18
C SER A 22 -2.83 10.59 -7.85
N GLY A 23 -2.80 11.57 -6.94
CA GLY A 23 -3.47 11.49 -5.64
C GLY A 23 -2.77 10.62 -4.60
N VAL A 24 -1.55 10.11 -4.89
CA VAL A 24 -0.79 9.26 -3.95
C VAL A 24 -0.48 10.01 -2.66
N LEU A 25 -0.10 11.30 -2.76
CA LEU A 25 0.18 12.11 -1.58
C LEU A 25 -1.06 12.28 -0.69
N ASP A 26 -2.21 12.60 -1.29
CA ASP A 26 -3.48 12.76 -0.57
C ASP A 26 -3.91 11.46 0.11
N ALA A 27 -3.81 10.32 -0.58
CA ALA A 27 -4.10 9.01 -0.01
C ALA A 27 -3.22 8.70 1.21
N LEU A 28 -1.89 8.87 1.08
CA LEU A 28 -0.95 8.64 2.17
C LEU A 28 -1.22 9.59 3.35
N THR A 29 -1.48 10.88 3.08
CA THR A 29 -1.82 11.85 4.12
C THR A 29 -3.07 11.43 4.87
N LYS A 30 -4.15 11.03 4.18
CA LYS A 30 -5.40 10.58 4.82
C LYS A 30 -5.21 9.36 5.71
N VAL A 31 -4.39 8.39 5.29
CA VAL A 31 -4.08 7.21 6.10
C VAL A 31 -3.28 7.59 7.35
N LEU A 32 -2.28 8.46 7.23
CA LEU A 32 -1.49 8.93 8.36
C LEU A 32 -2.32 9.77 9.34
N VAL A 33 -3.23 10.61 8.84
CA VAL A 33 -4.20 11.34 9.67
C VAL A 33 -5.11 10.36 10.40
N SER A 34 -5.65 9.35 9.70
CA SER A 34 -6.49 8.32 10.32
C SER A 34 -5.76 7.56 11.44
N LEU A 35 -4.46 7.31 11.29
CA LEU A 35 -3.61 6.70 12.31
C LEU A 35 -3.36 7.66 13.49
N TYR A 36 -3.14 8.94 13.20
CA TYR A 36 -2.95 9.98 14.22
C TYR A 36 -4.22 10.20 15.06
N GLU A 37 -5.40 10.12 14.46
CA GLU A 37 -6.70 10.29 15.12
C GLU A 37 -7.15 9.07 15.95
N GLN A 38 -6.49 7.92 15.82
CA GLN A 38 -6.78 6.77 16.68
C GLN A 38 -6.54 7.12 18.16
N ASN A 39 -7.59 7.04 18.98
CA ASN A 39 -7.55 7.24 20.43
C ASN A 39 -6.62 6.21 21.10
N ASP A 40 -6.74 4.93 20.73
CA ASP A 40 -5.79 3.87 21.06
C ASP A 40 -4.95 3.54 19.83
N LYS A 41 -3.63 3.73 19.92
CA LYS A 41 -2.74 3.40 18.80
C LYS A 41 -2.75 1.90 18.55
N PRO A 42 -2.89 1.46 17.29
CA PRO A 42 -2.85 0.04 16.97
C PRO A 42 -1.51 -0.55 17.37
N SER A 43 -1.51 -1.80 17.83
CA SER A 43 -0.30 -2.55 18.17
C SER A 43 0.65 -2.68 16.98
N SER A 44 0.12 -2.76 15.76
CA SER A 44 0.86 -2.71 14.51
C SER A 44 0.39 -1.55 13.62
N ALA A 45 1.17 -0.46 13.63
CA ALA A 45 0.90 0.69 12.75
C ALA A 45 1.03 0.34 11.26
N LEU A 46 1.92 -0.60 10.93
CA LEU A 46 2.15 -1.01 9.53
C LEU A 46 0.95 -1.77 8.96
N GLU A 47 0.37 -2.71 9.73
CA GLU A 47 -0.84 -3.42 9.32
C GLU A 47 -2.03 -2.47 9.16
N PHE A 48 -2.19 -1.51 10.08
CA PHE A 48 -3.24 -0.49 9.97
C PHE A 48 -3.13 0.30 8.66
N ILE A 49 -1.91 0.73 8.29
CA ILE A 49 -1.66 1.45 7.04
C ILE A 49 -1.98 0.57 5.83
N GLN A 50 -1.54 -0.69 5.83
CA GLN A 50 -1.80 -1.64 4.73
C GLN A 50 -3.30 -1.85 4.51
N GLN A 51 -4.07 -2.06 5.58
CA GLN A 51 -5.52 -2.20 5.51
C GLN A 51 -6.19 -0.93 4.98
N LYS A 52 -5.78 0.26 5.46
CA LYS A 52 -6.36 1.54 5.04
C LYS A 52 -6.04 1.92 3.59
N LEU A 53 -4.96 1.41 3.02
CA LEU A 53 -4.61 1.57 1.60
C LEU A 53 -5.30 0.53 0.68
N GLY A 54 -6.11 -0.37 1.23
CA GLY A 54 -6.83 -1.39 0.47
C GLY A 54 -5.98 -2.60 0.08
N GLY A 55 -4.85 -2.83 0.76
CA GLY A 55 -4.10 -4.08 0.62
C GLY A 55 -4.81 -5.22 1.34
N PRO A 56 -4.78 -6.46 0.82
CA PRO A 56 -5.28 -7.62 1.55
C PRO A 56 -4.47 -7.74 2.84
N SER A 57 -5.17 -7.89 3.96
CA SER A 57 -4.55 -8.27 5.22
C SER A 57 -3.90 -9.65 5.11
N VAL A 58 -2.94 -9.93 5.99
CA VAL A 58 -2.30 -11.26 6.06
C VAL A 58 -3.36 -12.35 6.23
N SER A 59 -4.38 -12.11 7.06
CA SER A 59 -5.50 -13.04 7.25
C SER A 59 -6.31 -13.27 5.97
N GLU A 60 -6.63 -12.22 5.21
CA GLU A 60 -7.34 -12.38 3.93
C GLU A 60 -6.51 -13.16 2.90
N TYR A 61 -5.20 -12.93 2.87
CA TYR A 61 -4.28 -13.68 2.01
C TYR A 61 -4.20 -15.16 2.41
N GLU A 62 -4.10 -15.46 3.70
CA GLU A 62 -4.12 -16.82 4.23
C GLU A 62 -5.45 -17.54 3.93
N MET A 63 -6.58 -16.84 4.09
CA MET A 63 -7.90 -17.37 3.73
C MET A 63 -7.97 -17.72 2.24
N LEU A 64 -7.47 -16.82 1.37
CA LEU A 64 -7.46 -17.05 -0.08
C LEU A 64 -6.57 -18.26 -0.45
N GLN A 65 -5.42 -18.42 0.20
CA GLN A 65 -4.56 -19.60 0.02
C GLN A 65 -5.24 -20.89 0.46
N ALA A 66 -5.95 -20.86 1.59
CA ALA A 66 -6.68 -22.01 2.09
C ALA A 66 -7.82 -22.40 1.13
N GLU A 67 -8.56 -21.42 0.61
CA GLU A 67 -9.63 -21.67 -0.38
C GLU A 67 -9.08 -22.26 -1.68
N LEU A 68 -7.98 -21.72 -2.20
CA LEU A 68 -7.29 -22.28 -3.37
C LEU A 68 -6.84 -23.72 -3.15
N SER A 69 -6.25 -23.99 -1.98
CA SER A 69 -5.80 -25.34 -1.60
C SER A 69 -6.98 -26.32 -1.52
N ASN A 70 -8.09 -25.91 -0.90
CA ASN A 70 -9.31 -26.72 -0.81
C ASN A 70 -9.92 -27.00 -2.19
N LEU A 71 -9.95 -25.99 -3.08
CA LEU A 71 -10.46 -26.15 -4.43
C LEU A 71 -9.60 -27.11 -5.25
N GLN A 72 -8.28 -27.04 -5.11
CA GLN A 72 -7.34 -27.97 -5.75
C GLN A 72 -7.55 -29.41 -5.27
N ILE A 73 -7.69 -29.61 -3.95
CA ILE A 73 -7.97 -30.94 -3.39
C ILE A 73 -9.29 -31.50 -3.94
N ASN A 74 -10.34 -30.68 -4.00
CA ASN A 74 -11.63 -31.08 -4.55
C ASN A 74 -11.55 -31.45 -6.02
N MET A 75 -10.80 -30.69 -6.84
CA MET A 75 -10.59 -31.04 -8.25
C MET A 75 -9.81 -32.34 -8.44
N MET A 76 -8.83 -32.62 -7.57
CA MET A 76 -8.03 -33.85 -7.63
C MET A 76 -8.76 -35.09 -7.13
N SER A 77 -9.95 -34.93 -6.55
CA SER A 77 -10.76 -36.01 -5.99
C SER A 77 -11.83 -36.54 -6.97
N PHE A 78 -11.90 -35.99 -8.19
CA PHE A 78 -12.73 -36.47 -9.31
C PHE A 78 -11.84 -37.08 -10.41
#